data_AF-A0A955FSS8-F1
#
_entry.id   AF-A0A955FSS8-F1
#
_cell.length_a   1.000
_cell.length_b   1.000
_cell.length_c   1.000
_cell.angle_alpha   90.00
_cell.angle_beta   90.00
_cell.angle_gamma   90.00
#
_symmetry.space_group_name_H-M   'P 1'
#
loop_
_entity.id
_entity.type
_entity.pdbx_description
1 polymer ?
#
loop_
_entity_poly.entity_id
_entity_poly.type
_entity_poly.pdbx_seq_one_letter_code
_entity_poly.pdbx_strand_id
1 'polypeptide(L)'
;MIKKMLIDNNDLHFSQVDLPLLIHGNDGYGASLFSMSVMADLYAQDVNIVFLCGYHMARDEFDLQTQSKQNSVIVDNNFNAQAIMGKRVIFIPSEQPELLGQVLEVLSDSEERVVFFKNFDLFDESVFSAVENLSKLVMMGDIDKCTYRNKLLDKNWATQIYFSMPEIEVQIRIPELEKYKGYLKSNDKEGIVSLVQ
;
A
#
# COMPACT_ATOMS: atom_id res chain seq x y z
N MET A 1 -13.21 0.93 13.05
CA MET A 1 -14.24 0.44 12.09
C MET A 1 -13.69 0.70 10.70
N ILE A 2 -13.67 -0.31 9.85
CA ILE A 2 -13.12 -0.21 8.50
C ILE A 2 -13.99 0.76 7.69
N LYS A 3 -13.35 1.69 6.98
CA LYS A 3 -14.06 2.63 6.12
C LYS A 3 -14.58 1.90 4.88
N LYS A 4 -15.83 2.15 4.53
CA LYS A 4 -16.46 1.52 3.37
C LYS A 4 -15.91 2.13 2.09
N MET A 5 -15.30 1.30 1.25
CA MET A 5 -14.85 1.67 -0.10
C MET A 5 -15.96 1.44 -1.10
N LEU A 6 -16.06 2.30 -2.11
CA LEU A 6 -17.01 2.19 -3.21
C LEU A 6 -16.29 2.21 -4.55
N ILE A 7 -16.89 1.58 -5.57
CA ILE A 7 -16.62 1.75 -7.00
C ILE A 7 -17.94 2.03 -7.73
N ASP A 8 -18.05 3.20 -8.37
CA ASP A 8 -19.29 3.65 -9.03
C ASP A 8 -20.54 3.52 -8.12
N ASN A 9 -20.36 3.86 -6.84
CA ASN A 9 -21.34 3.77 -5.76
C ASN A 9 -21.74 2.34 -5.31
N ASN A 10 -21.08 1.30 -5.82
CA ASN A 10 -21.23 -0.07 -5.35
C ASN A 10 -20.12 -0.43 -4.37
N ASP A 11 -20.38 -1.38 -3.48
CA ASP A 11 -19.41 -1.85 -2.50
C ASP A 11 -18.16 -2.40 -3.18
N LEU A 12 -16.99 -1.92 -2.74
CA LEU A 12 -15.70 -2.34 -3.24
C LEU A 12 -14.93 -3.07 -2.14
N HIS A 13 -14.46 -4.27 -2.47
CA HIS A 13 -13.52 -5.04 -1.65
C HIS A 13 -12.30 -5.41 -2.49
N PHE A 14 -11.14 -5.40 -1.85
CA PHE A 14 -9.86 -5.83 -2.41
C PHE A 14 -9.50 -7.19 -1.84
N SER A 15 -8.84 -8.01 -2.64
CA SER A 15 -8.39 -9.34 -2.29
C SER A 15 -6.99 -9.57 -2.84
N GLN A 16 -6.43 -10.75 -2.59
CA GLN A 16 -5.09 -11.07 -3.10
C GLN A 16 -5.01 -11.13 -4.64
N VAL A 17 -6.13 -11.32 -5.36
CA VAL A 17 -6.12 -11.32 -6.84
C VAL A 17 -5.98 -9.92 -7.44
N ASP A 18 -6.26 -8.88 -6.64
CA ASP A 18 -6.12 -7.49 -7.06
C ASP A 18 -4.65 -6.99 -6.93
N LEU A 19 -3.73 -7.85 -6.45
CA LEU A 19 -2.31 -7.54 -6.24
C LEU A 19 -1.43 -8.03 -7.41
N PRO A 20 -0.32 -7.33 -7.73
CA PRO A 20 0.19 -6.14 -7.05
C PRO A 20 -0.62 -4.88 -7.42
N LEU A 21 -0.71 -3.95 -6.47
CA LEU A 21 -1.55 -2.74 -6.53
C LEU A 21 -0.71 -1.46 -6.43
N LEU A 22 -0.89 -0.53 -7.36
CA LEU A 22 -0.31 0.81 -7.30
C LEU A 22 -1.39 1.85 -7.02
N ILE A 23 -1.17 2.71 -6.02
CA ILE A 23 -2.04 3.82 -5.66
C ILE A 23 -1.26 5.13 -5.77
N HIS A 24 -1.61 5.96 -6.73
CA HIS A 24 -1.06 7.28 -6.90
C HIS A 24 -2.02 8.35 -6.37
N GLY A 25 -1.46 9.38 -5.71
CA GLY A 25 -2.22 10.59 -5.45
C GLY A 25 -1.40 11.70 -4.79
N ASN A 26 -1.60 12.92 -5.27
CA ASN A 26 -0.99 14.12 -4.71
C ASN A 26 -1.54 14.42 -3.31
N ASP A 27 -0.82 15.27 -2.58
CA ASP A 27 -1.21 15.67 -1.23
C ASP A 27 -2.61 16.28 -1.20
N GLY A 28 -3.45 15.78 -0.28
CA GLY A 28 -4.83 16.27 -0.10
C GLY A 28 -5.88 15.69 -1.04
N TYR A 29 -5.54 14.75 -1.93
CA TYR A 29 -6.50 14.12 -2.85
C TYR A 29 -7.18 12.85 -2.30
N GLY A 30 -6.78 12.35 -1.13
CA GLY A 30 -7.45 11.22 -0.46
C GLY A 30 -6.81 9.86 -0.63
N ALA A 31 -5.82 9.70 -1.52
CA ALA A 31 -5.12 8.44 -1.74
C ALA A 31 -4.56 7.81 -0.45
N SER A 32 -4.04 8.63 0.47
CA SER A 32 -3.48 8.14 1.74
C SER A 32 -4.53 7.42 2.57
N LEU A 33 -5.70 8.05 2.77
CA LEU A 33 -6.77 7.45 3.56
C LEU A 33 -7.39 6.25 2.86
N PHE A 34 -7.54 6.32 1.53
CA PHE A 34 -8.04 5.21 0.74
C PHE A 34 -7.12 3.99 0.88
N SER A 35 -5.81 4.16 0.74
CA SER A 35 -4.84 3.08 0.92
C SER A 35 -4.91 2.42 2.30
N MET A 36 -5.25 3.17 3.35
CA MET A 36 -5.42 2.60 4.70
C MET A 36 -6.64 1.71 4.78
N SER A 37 -7.70 2.11 4.07
CA SER A 37 -8.94 1.34 3.98
C SER A 37 -8.72 0.06 3.16
N VAL A 38 -7.92 0.12 2.09
CA VAL A 38 -7.48 -1.08 1.34
C VAL A 38 -6.72 -2.04 2.25
N MET A 39 -5.73 -1.55 3.00
CA MET A 39 -4.95 -2.41 3.90
C MET A 39 -5.81 -2.98 5.02
N ALA A 40 -6.76 -2.21 5.56
CA ALA A 40 -7.69 -2.66 6.59
C ALA A 40 -8.64 -3.75 6.07
N ASP A 41 -9.12 -3.63 4.83
CA ASP A 41 -9.96 -4.62 4.16
C ASP A 41 -9.20 -5.93 3.91
N LEU A 42 -7.95 -5.86 3.45
CA LEU A 42 -7.07 -7.04 3.33
C LEU A 42 -6.81 -7.68 4.69
N TYR A 43 -6.52 -6.88 5.72
CA TYR A 43 -6.30 -7.38 7.08
C TYR A 43 -7.54 -8.10 7.64
N ALA A 44 -8.75 -7.61 7.35
CA ALA A 44 -10.00 -8.24 7.76
C ALA A 44 -10.23 -9.62 7.14
N GLN A 45 -9.54 -9.91 6.03
CA GLN A 45 -9.53 -11.21 5.35
C GLN A 45 -8.38 -12.12 5.81
N ASP A 46 -7.89 -11.89 7.03
CA ASP A 46 -6.81 -12.67 7.65
C ASP A 46 -5.44 -12.60 6.95
N VAL A 47 -5.23 -11.58 6.12
CA VAL A 47 -3.93 -11.34 5.49
C VAL A 47 -2.92 -10.78 6.50
N ASN A 48 -1.70 -11.30 6.46
CA ASN A 48 -0.54 -10.79 7.20
C ASN A 48 0.16 -9.70 6.40
N ILE A 49 0.64 -8.66 7.08
CA ILE A 49 1.14 -7.42 6.47
C ILE A 49 2.55 -7.09 6.98
N VAL A 50 3.44 -6.70 6.06
CA VAL A 50 4.67 -5.95 6.36
C VAL A 50 4.48 -4.53 5.87
N PHE A 51 4.68 -3.54 6.73
CA PHE A 51 4.23 -2.18 6.51
C PHE A 51 5.42 -1.21 6.64
N LEU A 52 5.88 -0.67 5.53
CA LEU A 52 6.83 0.44 5.50
C LEU A 52 6.09 1.74 5.18
N CYS A 53 6.29 2.77 6.00
CA CYS A 53 5.62 4.05 5.83
C CYS A 53 6.48 5.20 6.30
N GLY A 54 6.46 6.30 5.55
CA GLY A 54 7.12 7.56 5.92
C GLY A 54 6.59 8.26 7.19
N TYR A 55 5.40 7.91 7.69
CA TYR A 55 4.73 8.67 8.75
C TYR A 55 3.96 7.77 9.73
N HIS A 56 4.06 8.07 11.04
CA HIS A 56 3.37 7.33 12.11
C HIS A 56 1.84 7.42 12.01
N MET A 57 1.30 8.54 11.51
CA MET A 57 -0.16 8.74 11.39
C MET A 57 -0.88 7.68 10.55
N ALA A 58 -0.19 7.09 9.55
CA ALA A 58 -0.77 6.00 8.77
C ALA A 58 -0.96 4.73 9.61
N ARG A 59 -0.04 4.45 10.53
CA ARG A 59 -0.14 3.32 11.46
C ARG A 59 -1.29 3.54 12.43
N ASP A 60 -1.44 4.76 12.94
CA ASP A 60 -2.55 5.13 13.82
C ASP A 60 -3.91 4.97 13.13
N GLU A 61 -4.03 5.42 11.87
CA GLU A 61 -5.24 5.25 11.06
C GLU A 61 -5.54 3.77 10.79
N PHE A 62 -4.52 2.98 10.44
CA PHE A 62 -4.67 1.54 10.24
C PHE A 62 -5.12 0.84 11.53
N ASP A 63 -4.48 1.13 12.66
CA ASP A 63 -4.86 0.61 13.98
C ASP A 63 -6.28 1.04 14.38
N LEU A 64 -6.71 2.26 14.04
CA LEU A 64 -8.07 2.74 14.32
C LEU A 64 -9.13 1.93 13.55
N GLN A 65 -8.81 1.52 12.32
CA GLN A 65 -9.72 0.72 11.50
C GLN A 65 -9.78 -0.74 11.94
N THR A 66 -8.64 -1.33 12.29
CA THR A 66 -8.46 -2.78 12.47
C THR A 66 -8.33 -3.25 13.92
N GLN A 67 -8.01 -2.34 14.86
CA GLN A 67 -7.62 -2.66 16.23
C GLN A 67 -6.39 -3.58 16.32
N SER A 68 -5.45 -3.48 15.37
CA SER A 68 -4.32 -4.42 15.22
C SER A 68 -3.25 -4.38 16.30
N LYS A 69 -3.29 -3.44 17.26
CA LYS A 69 -2.22 -3.20 18.25
C LYS A 69 -1.71 -4.44 18.99
N GLN A 70 -2.58 -5.42 19.28
CA GLN A 70 -2.17 -6.64 20.00
C GLN A 70 -1.43 -7.64 19.08
N ASN A 71 -1.69 -7.58 17.77
CA ASN A 71 -1.15 -8.47 16.75
C ASN A 71 -0.09 -7.80 15.87
N SER A 72 0.36 -6.61 16.26
CA SER A 72 1.39 -5.86 15.57
C SER A 72 2.70 -5.80 16.36
N VAL A 73 3.78 -5.47 15.65
CA VAL A 73 5.10 -5.18 16.21
C VAL A 73 5.77 -4.11 15.37
N ILE A 74 6.58 -3.26 16.00
CA ILE A 74 7.48 -2.33 15.31
C ILE A 74 8.88 -2.91 15.46
N VAL A 75 9.60 -3.09 14.35
CA VAL A 75 10.98 -3.58 14.37
C VAL A 75 11.96 -2.43 14.60
N ASP A 76 13.16 -2.77 15.06
CA ASP A 76 14.32 -1.89 15.14
C ASP A 76 15.58 -2.68 14.75
N ASN A 77 16.75 -2.02 14.71
CA ASN A 77 18.03 -2.65 14.40
C ASN A 77 18.45 -3.84 15.30
N ASN A 78 17.76 -4.08 16.42
CA ASN A 78 18.03 -5.21 17.32
C ASN A 78 16.99 -6.33 17.16
N PHE A 79 16.10 -6.25 16.16
CA PHE A 79 15.08 -7.27 15.96
C PHE A 79 15.70 -8.65 15.70
N ASN A 80 14.98 -9.69 16.11
CA ASN A 80 15.27 -11.06 15.74
C ASN A 80 14.01 -11.74 15.24
N ALA A 81 14.15 -12.89 14.58
CA ALA A 81 13.04 -13.63 14.01
C ALA A 81 11.97 -13.98 15.05
N GLN A 82 12.35 -14.26 16.29
CA GLN A 82 11.42 -14.59 17.37
C GLN A 82 10.51 -13.41 17.74
N ALA A 83 11.00 -12.17 17.68
CA ALA A 83 10.23 -10.98 18.02
C ALA A 83 9.07 -10.71 17.05
N ILE A 84 9.20 -11.15 15.80
CA ILE A 84 8.21 -10.94 14.73
C ILE A 84 7.38 -12.20 14.42
N MET A 85 7.77 -13.35 14.99
CA MET A 85 7.10 -14.62 14.80
C MET A 85 5.64 -14.55 15.28
N GLY A 86 4.71 -15.01 14.44
CA GLY A 86 3.27 -15.00 14.74
C GLY A 86 2.62 -13.61 14.74
N LYS A 87 3.36 -12.54 14.44
CA LYS A 87 2.78 -11.20 14.30
C LYS A 87 2.10 -11.07 12.94
N ARG A 88 0.85 -10.62 12.96
CA ARG A 88 0.07 -10.38 11.74
C ARG A 88 0.50 -9.10 11.04
N VAL A 89 1.00 -8.11 11.79
CA VAL A 89 1.44 -6.83 11.24
C VAL A 89 2.84 -6.52 11.73
N ILE A 90 3.75 -6.23 10.82
CA ILE A 90 5.13 -5.86 11.13
C ILE A 90 5.38 -4.48 10.54
N PHE A 91 5.64 -3.50 11.40
CA PHE A 91 5.91 -2.13 10.99
C PHE A 91 7.42 -1.89 10.88
N ILE A 92 7.86 -1.47 9.70
CA ILE A 92 9.23 -1.01 9.44
C ILE A 92 9.29 0.51 9.67
N PRO A 93 10.15 1.01 10.58
CA PRO A 93 10.42 2.44 10.75
C PRO A 93 10.88 3.13 9.47
N SER A 94 10.39 4.34 9.22
CA SER A 94 10.83 5.19 8.10
C SER A 94 12.29 5.57 8.19
N GLU A 95 12.84 5.60 9.40
CA GLU A 95 14.22 5.97 9.70
C GLU A 95 15.20 4.82 9.42
N GLN A 96 14.69 3.60 9.23
CA GLN A 96 15.46 2.36 9.01
C GLN A 96 14.81 1.52 7.89
N PRO A 97 14.63 2.07 6.67
CA PRO A 97 13.95 1.37 5.58
C PRO A 97 14.70 0.12 5.11
N GLU A 98 16.01 0.04 5.34
CA GLU A 98 16.86 -1.12 5.07
C GLU A 98 16.43 -2.39 5.83
N LEU A 99 15.71 -2.24 6.94
CA LEU A 99 15.17 -3.37 7.69
C LEU A 99 14.09 -4.13 6.92
N LEU A 100 13.47 -3.52 5.90
CA LEU A 100 12.44 -4.18 5.10
C LEU A 100 12.97 -5.48 4.47
N GLY A 101 14.13 -5.41 3.80
CA GLY A 101 14.76 -6.58 3.19
C GLY A 101 15.13 -7.64 4.24
N GLN A 102 15.75 -7.22 5.34
CA GLN A 102 16.16 -8.12 6.43
C GLN A 102 14.96 -8.84 7.06
N VAL A 103 13.84 -8.14 7.27
CA VAL A 103 12.60 -8.71 7.79
C VAL A 103 12.02 -9.73 6.81
N LEU A 104 12.00 -9.43 5.51
CA LEU A 104 11.49 -10.35 4.49
C LEU A 104 12.35 -11.62 4.36
N GLU A 105 13.66 -11.51 4.54
CA GLU A 105 14.58 -12.66 4.49
C GLU A 105 14.38 -13.65 5.65
N VAL A 106 14.00 -13.18 6.84
CA VAL A 106 13.86 -14.04 8.02
C VAL A 106 12.44 -14.59 8.22
N LEU A 107 11.45 -14.00 7.57
CA LEU A 107 10.05 -14.44 7.66
C LEU A 107 9.84 -15.66 6.77
N SER A 108 9.52 -16.79 7.39
CA SER A 108 9.20 -18.03 6.66
C SER A 108 7.92 -17.93 5.82
N ASP A 109 7.04 -16.97 6.13
CA ASP A 109 5.77 -16.69 5.45
C ASP A 109 5.85 -15.39 4.60
N SER A 110 7.06 -14.92 4.24
CA SER A 110 7.26 -13.67 3.52
C SER A 110 6.52 -13.61 2.17
N GLU A 111 6.50 -14.71 1.42
CA GLU A 111 5.76 -14.83 0.15
C GLU A 111 4.23 -14.78 0.33
N GLU A 112 3.74 -15.11 1.53
CA GLU A 112 2.32 -15.11 1.83
C GLU A 112 1.81 -13.74 2.27
N ARG A 113 2.70 -12.91 2.83
CA ARG A 113 2.40 -11.58 3.36
C ARG A 113 2.19 -10.56 2.25
N VAL A 114 1.32 -9.59 2.52
CA VAL A 114 1.24 -8.37 1.72
C VAL A 114 2.25 -7.36 2.24
N VAL A 115 3.14 -6.91 1.36
CA VAL A 115 4.01 -5.78 1.65
C VAL A 115 3.29 -4.51 1.24
N PHE A 116 3.15 -3.58 2.19
CA PHE A 116 2.62 -2.26 1.94
C PHE A 116 3.72 -1.23 2.06
N PHE A 117 4.08 -0.65 0.92
CA PHE A 117 5.11 0.36 0.81
C PHE A 117 4.47 1.73 0.55
N LYS A 118 4.27 2.47 1.63
CA LYS A 118 3.59 3.75 1.64
C LYS A 118 4.55 4.93 1.67
N ASN A 119 4.19 5.96 0.91
CA ASN A 119 5.00 7.13 0.59
C ASN A 119 6.31 6.72 -0.10
N PHE A 120 6.20 5.89 -1.14
CA PHE A 120 7.36 5.37 -1.87
C PHE A 120 8.26 6.49 -2.43
N ASP A 121 7.70 7.67 -2.69
CA ASP A 121 8.37 8.88 -3.13
C ASP A 121 9.34 9.48 -2.11
N LEU A 122 9.29 9.06 -0.84
CA LEU A 122 10.23 9.49 0.20
C LEU A 122 11.49 8.63 0.29
N PHE A 123 11.50 7.49 -0.38
CA PHE A 123 12.58 6.51 -0.30
C PHE A 123 13.33 6.46 -1.62
N ASP A 124 14.56 5.96 -1.58
CA ASP A 124 15.35 5.75 -2.80
C ASP A 124 15.01 4.41 -3.47
N GLU A 125 15.62 4.20 -4.64
CA GLU A 125 15.44 3.01 -5.45
C GLU A 125 15.90 1.72 -4.75
N SER A 126 16.81 1.80 -3.77
CA SER A 126 17.32 0.61 -3.09
C SER A 126 16.22 -0.09 -2.27
N VAL A 127 15.34 0.70 -1.65
CA VAL A 127 14.19 0.19 -0.90
C VAL A 127 13.16 -0.44 -1.85
N PHE A 128 12.91 0.19 -3.00
CA PHE A 128 12.04 -0.38 -4.02
C PHE A 128 12.59 -1.70 -4.58
N SER A 129 13.90 -1.79 -4.83
CA SER A 129 14.55 -3.00 -5.33
C SER A 129 14.35 -4.21 -4.40
N ALA A 130 14.21 -3.99 -3.09
CA ALA A 130 13.93 -5.05 -2.13
C ALA A 130 12.52 -5.67 -2.29
N VAL A 131 11.59 -4.96 -2.94
CA VAL A 131 10.18 -5.38 -3.06
C VAL A 131 9.66 -5.47 -4.48
N GLU A 132 10.41 -5.00 -5.48
CA GLU A 132 9.92 -4.86 -6.86
C GLU A 132 9.40 -6.18 -7.47
N ASN A 133 9.97 -7.31 -7.06
CA ASN A 133 9.60 -8.64 -7.56
C ASN A 133 8.45 -9.29 -6.79
N LEU A 134 7.96 -8.67 -5.71
CA LEU A 134 6.85 -9.22 -4.93
C LEU A 134 5.53 -9.15 -5.71
N SER A 135 4.79 -10.25 -5.69
CA SER A 135 3.44 -10.34 -6.26
C SER A 135 2.39 -9.75 -5.32
N LYS A 136 2.59 -9.88 -4.00
CA LYS A 136 1.73 -9.34 -2.95
C LYS A 136 2.22 -7.98 -2.46
N LEU A 137 2.27 -7.01 -3.38
CA LEU A 137 2.77 -5.67 -3.12
C LEU A 137 1.65 -4.64 -3.29
N VAL A 138 1.51 -3.75 -2.32
CA VAL A 138 0.73 -2.52 -2.43
C VAL A 138 1.69 -1.34 -2.31
N MET A 139 1.77 -0.51 -3.35
CA MET A 139 2.55 0.72 -3.33
C MET A 139 1.62 1.92 -3.30
N MET A 140 1.90 2.87 -2.41
CA MET A 140 1.15 4.13 -2.35
C MET A 140 2.10 5.32 -2.25
N GLY A 141 1.88 6.37 -3.05
CA GLY A 141 2.73 7.55 -3.05
C GLY A 141 2.48 8.48 -4.23
N ASP A 142 3.42 9.38 -4.44
CA ASP A 142 3.39 10.36 -5.53
C ASP A 142 4.37 9.96 -6.64
N ILE A 143 3.85 9.66 -7.84
CA ILE A 143 4.67 9.19 -8.97
C ILE A 143 5.59 10.31 -9.46
N ASP A 144 5.12 11.56 -9.40
CA ASP A 144 5.84 12.71 -9.95
C ASP A 144 7.04 13.09 -9.08
N LYS A 145 6.97 12.78 -7.77
CA LYS A 145 8.07 12.95 -6.82
C LYS A 145 9.04 11.75 -6.76
N CYS A 146 8.69 10.63 -7.39
CA CYS A 146 9.49 9.40 -7.33
C CYS A 146 10.68 9.43 -8.30
N THR A 147 11.86 9.13 -7.78
CA THR A 147 13.13 9.12 -8.53
C THR A 147 13.28 7.89 -9.44
N TYR A 148 12.65 6.77 -9.09
CA TYR A 148 12.67 5.50 -9.83
C TYR A 148 11.34 5.20 -10.55
N ARG A 149 10.57 6.26 -10.85
CA ARG A 149 9.22 6.14 -11.46
C ARG A 149 9.17 5.31 -12.74
N ASN A 150 10.23 5.29 -13.56
CA ASN A 150 10.24 4.47 -14.78
C ASN A 150 10.17 2.98 -14.44
N LYS A 151 11.00 2.51 -13.50
CA LYS A 151 10.95 1.12 -13.02
C LYS A 151 9.62 0.78 -12.35
N LEU A 152 9.07 1.74 -11.58
CA LEU A 152 7.76 1.61 -10.97
C LEU A 152 6.67 1.38 -12.02
N LEU A 153 6.71 2.14 -13.12
CA LEU A 153 5.71 2.06 -14.21
C LEU A 153 5.94 0.87 -15.15
N ASP A 154 7.17 0.37 -15.26
CA ASP A 154 7.50 -0.83 -16.04
C ASP A 154 7.02 -2.13 -15.37
N LYS A 155 6.72 -2.11 -14.06
CA LYS A 155 6.15 -3.25 -13.35
C LYS A 155 4.72 -3.52 -13.83
N ASN A 156 4.40 -4.79 -14.06
CA ASN A 156 3.03 -5.23 -14.35
C ASN A 156 2.18 -5.17 -13.06
N TRP A 157 1.39 -4.11 -12.93
CA TRP A 157 0.41 -3.94 -11.87
C TRP A 157 -0.90 -4.66 -12.22
N ALA A 158 -1.42 -5.47 -11.31
CA ALA A 158 -2.74 -6.09 -11.48
C ALA A 158 -3.85 -5.03 -11.34
N THR A 159 -3.63 -4.07 -10.44
CA THR A 159 -4.54 -2.95 -10.21
C THR A 159 -3.75 -1.65 -10.09
N GLN A 160 -4.28 -0.59 -10.68
CA GLN A 160 -3.77 0.77 -10.55
C GLN A 160 -4.90 1.71 -10.16
N ILE A 161 -4.64 2.61 -9.22
CA ILE A 161 -5.60 3.58 -8.72
C ILE A 161 -4.97 4.96 -8.72
N TYR A 162 -5.63 5.93 -9.34
CA TYR A 162 -5.13 7.30 -9.48
C TYR A 162 -6.11 8.28 -8.87
N PHE A 163 -5.70 8.99 -7.82
CA PHE A 163 -6.46 10.08 -7.20
C PHE A 163 -6.10 11.46 -7.77
N SER A 164 -5.06 11.53 -8.58
CA SER A 164 -4.63 12.70 -9.35
C SER A 164 -4.06 12.22 -10.68
N MET A 165 -4.01 13.12 -11.67
CA MET A 165 -3.32 12.86 -12.93
C MET A 165 -1.81 13.01 -12.73
N PRO A 166 -0.98 11.99 -12.98
CA PRO A 166 0.47 12.15 -12.99
C PRO A 166 0.90 13.11 -14.11
N GLU A 167 2.02 13.80 -13.93
CA GLU A 167 2.63 14.66 -14.97
C GLU A 167 3.21 13.84 -16.12
N ILE A 168 3.56 12.58 -15.87
CA ILE A 168 4.04 11.62 -16.87
C ILE A 168 2.87 10.91 -17.56
N GLU A 169 3.05 10.60 -18.85
CA GLU A 169 2.10 9.77 -19.59
C GLU A 169 2.06 8.36 -18.98
N VAL A 170 0.85 7.95 -18.59
CA VAL A 170 0.55 6.59 -18.14
C VAL A 170 -0.31 5.90 -19.18
N GLN A 171 -0.24 4.57 -19.26
CA GLN A 171 -0.97 3.77 -20.26
C GLN A 171 -2.49 3.72 -20.06
N ILE A 172 -3.02 4.51 -19.14
CA ILE A 172 -4.43 4.57 -18.81
C ILE A 172 -4.96 5.98 -19.04
N ARG A 173 -6.19 6.07 -19.56
CA ARG A 173 -6.90 7.34 -19.67
C ARG A 173 -7.64 7.60 -18.36
N ILE A 174 -7.17 8.57 -17.59
CA ILE A 174 -7.80 8.98 -16.33
C ILE A 174 -8.85 10.06 -16.66
N PRO A 175 -10.12 9.90 -16.25
CA PRO A 175 -11.14 10.94 -16.42
C PRO A 175 -10.88 12.13 -15.48
N GLU A 176 -11.65 13.22 -15.64
CA GLU A 176 -11.64 14.28 -14.64
C GLU A 176 -12.18 13.75 -13.30
N LEU A 177 -11.45 14.00 -12.20
CA LEU A 177 -11.77 13.48 -10.88
C LEU A 177 -12.09 14.61 -9.92
N GLU A 178 -13.18 14.45 -9.17
CA GLU A 178 -13.44 15.28 -8.00
C GLU A 178 -12.47 14.95 -6.87
N LYS A 179 -12.28 15.90 -5.94
CA LYS A 179 -11.45 15.68 -4.75
C LYS A 179 -11.96 14.48 -3.95
N TYR A 180 -11.03 13.65 -3.44
CA TYR A 180 -11.32 12.42 -2.69
C TYR A 180 -11.94 11.28 -3.51
N LYS A 181 -11.98 11.41 -4.85
CA LYS A 181 -12.29 10.32 -5.77
C LYS A 181 -11.04 9.89 -6.51
N GLY A 182 -10.91 8.58 -6.72
CA GLY A 182 -9.86 7.99 -7.53
C GLY A 182 -10.44 7.30 -8.75
N TYR A 183 -9.61 7.02 -9.73
CA TYR A 183 -9.94 6.15 -10.86
C TYR A 183 -9.20 4.83 -10.70
N LEU A 184 -9.95 3.73 -10.61
CA LEU A 184 -9.41 2.38 -10.53
C LEU A 184 -9.42 1.74 -11.92
N LYS A 185 -8.33 1.06 -12.26
CA LYS A 185 -8.22 0.18 -13.41
C LYS A 185 -7.55 -1.13 -12.99
N SER A 186 -8.22 -2.25 -13.20
CA SER A 186 -7.67 -3.61 -13.10
C SER A 186 -8.04 -4.42 -14.36
N ASN A 187 -7.76 -5.71 -14.35
CA ASN A 187 -8.16 -6.64 -15.42
C ASN A 187 -9.68 -6.82 -15.51
N ASP A 188 -10.40 -6.73 -14.39
CA ASP A 188 -11.81 -7.10 -14.25
C ASP A 188 -12.70 -5.94 -13.78
N LYS A 189 -12.12 -4.85 -13.28
CA LYS A 189 -12.82 -3.69 -12.72
C LYS A 189 -12.25 -2.40 -13.30
N GLU A 190 -13.15 -1.45 -13.52
CA GLU A 190 -12.81 -0.09 -13.89
C GLU A 190 -13.91 0.81 -13.34
N GLY A 191 -13.55 1.96 -12.77
CA GLY A 191 -14.55 2.88 -12.24
C GLY A 191 -14.00 3.91 -11.28
N ILE A 192 -14.89 4.77 -10.81
CA ILE A 192 -14.57 5.83 -9.86
C ILE A 192 -14.66 5.28 -8.45
N VAL A 193 -13.54 5.31 -7.73
CA VAL A 193 -13.46 4.85 -6.34
C VAL A 193 -13.54 5.98 -5.34
N SER A 194 -14.13 5.70 -4.19
CA SER A 194 -14.28 6.67 -3.10
C SER A 194 -14.41 5.97 -1.74
N LEU A 195 -14.41 6.76 -0.66
CA LEU A 195 -14.78 6.30 0.68
C LEU A 195 -16.12 6.91 1.08
N VAL A 196 -16.95 6.12 1.77
CA VAL A 196 -18.12 6.66 2.47
C VAL A 196 -17.64 7.50 3.66
N GLN A 197 -18.11 8.75 3.72
CA GLN A 197 -17.84 9.69 4.81
C GLN A 197 -18.70 9.38 6.04
#